data_AF-A0A382MDI4-F1
#
_entry.id   AF-A0A382MDI4-F1
#
_cell.length_a   1.000
_cell.length_b   1.000
_cell.length_c   1.000
_cell.angle_alpha   90.00
_cell.angle_beta   90.00
_cell.angle_gamma   90.00
#
_symmetry.space_group_name_H-M   'P 1'
#
loop_
_entity.id
_entity.type
_entity.pdbx_description
1 polymer ?
#
loop_
_entity_poly.entity_id
_entity_poly.type
_entity_poly.pdbx_seq_one_letter_code
_entity_poly.pdbx_strand_id
1 'polypeptide(L)' 'ITIPHGHSTQAGAHFSVTQSPIHTPYQEYLIKWNVIHQHFLKDPIVPIHGNIKIPTIPGMAMDLDPEKIQKEEEFLPK' A
#
# COMPACT_ATOMS: atom_id res chain seq x y z
N ILE A 1 0.65 -7.74 20.15
CA ILE A 1 0.23 -6.63 19.28
C ILE A 1 1.28 -6.47 18.20
N THR A 2 0.87 -6.41 16.94
CA THR A 2 1.72 -6.24 15.77
C THR A 2 1.28 -4.96 15.05
N ILE A 3 2.23 -4.09 14.72
CA ILE A 3 1.98 -2.89 13.91
C ILE A 3 2.87 -3.02 12.69
N PRO A 4 2.32 -3.35 11.50
CA PRO A 4 3.12 -3.52 10.30
C PRO A 4 3.83 -2.23 9.92
N HIS A 5 5.10 -2.33 9.54
CA HIS A 5 5.88 -1.18 9.07
C HIS A 5 5.22 -0.57 7.82
N GLY A 6 5.06 0.74 7.81
CA GLY A 6 4.29 1.51 6.82
C GLY A 6 4.93 1.68 5.45
N HIS A 7 6.03 0.97 5.16
CA HIS A 7 6.67 0.98 3.84
C HIS A 7 5.81 0.31 2.77
N SER A 8 5.08 -0.74 3.15
CA SER A 8 4.26 -1.56 2.26
C SER A 8 2.77 -1.43 2.60
N THR A 9 2.23 -0.20 2.53
CA THR A 9 0.88 0.14 3.01
C THR A 9 -0.23 -0.75 2.44
N GLN A 10 -0.22 -1.07 1.14
CA GLN A 10 -1.21 -1.95 0.52
C GLN A 10 -1.24 -3.33 1.19
N ALA A 11 -0.08 -4.00 1.24
CA ALA A 11 0.04 -5.30 1.89
C ALA A 11 -0.26 -5.23 3.40
N GLY A 12 0.18 -4.18 4.08
CA GLY A 12 -0.08 -3.95 5.50
C GLY A 12 -1.57 -3.78 5.82
N ALA A 13 -2.33 -3.10 4.96
CA ALA A 13 -3.77 -2.94 5.09
C ALA A 13 -4.49 -4.29 4.98
N HIS A 14 -4.16 -5.10 3.96
CA HIS A 14 -4.71 -6.45 3.81
C HIS A 14 -4.32 -7.38 4.97
N PHE A 15 -3.05 -7.35 5.40
CA PHE A 15 -2.61 -8.12 6.56
C PHE A 15 -3.40 -7.74 7.81
N SER A 16 -3.47 -6.45 8.14
CA SER A 16 -4.12 -5.95 9.37
C SER A 16 -5.59 -6.34 9.45
N VAL A 17 -6.36 -6.31 8.35
CA VAL A 17 -7.79 -6.67 8.38
C VAL A 17 -8.08 -8.16 8.45
N THR A 18 -7.07 -9.01 8.18
CA THR A 18 -7.19 -10.47 8.36
C THR A 18 -6.90 -10.91 9.80
N GLN A 19 -6.30 -10.02 10.61
CA GLN A 19 -6.02 -10.29 12.01
C GLN A 19 -7.20 -9.85 12.89
N SER A 20 -7.29 -10.41 14.09
CA SER A 20 -8.21 -9.91 15.10
C SER A 20 -7.87 -8.45 15.44
N PRO A 21 -8.86 -7.53 15.58
CA PRO A 21 -8.60 -6.11 15.87
C PRO A 21 -7.75 -5.86 17.12
N ILE A 22 -7.78 -6.77 18.10
CA ILE A 22 -6.95 -6.67 19.31
C ILE A 22 -5.46 -6.92 19.05
N HIS A 23 -5.11 -7.62 17.97
CA HIS A 23 -3.74 -7.95 17.61
C HIS A 23 -3.09 -6.89 16.72
N THR A 24 -3.84 -6.24 15.84
CA THR A 24 -3.35 -5.19 14.93
C THR A 24 -4.31 -3.99 14.90
N PRO A 25 -4.46 -3.25 16.01
CA PRO A 25 -5.44 -2.16 16.11
C PRO A 25 -5.07 -0.92 15.28
N TYR A 26 -3.80 -0.79 14.89
CA TYR A 26 -3.27 0.34 14.15
C TYR A 26 -2.35 -0.12 13.02
N GLN A 27 -2.26 0.72 11.99
CA GLN A 27 -1.36 0.57 10.85
C GLN A 27 -0.46 1.80 10.80
N GLU A 28 0.86 1.60 10.70
CA GLU A 28 1.79 2.71 10.46
C GLU A 28 1.60 3.24 9.03
N TYR A 29 1.60 4.56 8.87
CA TYR A 29 1.59 5.22 7.57
C TYR A 29 2.62 6.36 7.54
N LEU A 30 3.65 6.18 6.72
CA LEU A 30 4.73 7.16 6.56
C LEU A 30 4.31 8.22 5.53
N ILE A 31 3.86 9.39 5.98
CA ILE A 31 3.30 10.45 5.12
C ILE A 31 4.21 10.78 3.92
N LYS A 32 5.50 11.00 4.17
CA LYS A 32 6.46 11.39 3.10
C LYS A 32 6.85 10.20 2.22
N TRP A 33 7.12 9.05 2.83
CA TRP A 33 7.61 7.88 2.10
C TRP A 33 6.55 7.23 1.23
N ASN A 34 5.30 7.23 1.66
CA ASN A 34 4.20 6.67 0.87
C ASN A 34 3.89 7.49 -0.39
N VAL A 35 4.30 8.75 -0.49
CA VAL A 35 4.27 9.51 -1.76
C VAL A 35 5.22 8.88 -2.79
N ILE A 36 6.37 8.39 -2.34
CA ILE A 36 7.40 7.78 -3.19
C ILE A 36 7.02 6.32 -3.49
N HIS A 37 6.74 5.52 -2.45
CA HIS A 37 6.51 4.08 -2.62
C HIS A 37 5.23 3.76 -3.38
N GLN A 38 4.21 4.62 -3.29
CA GLN A 38 2.95 4.43 -4.00
C GLN A 38 2.87 5.26 -5.28
N HIS A 39 3.97 5.92 -5.70
CA HIS A 39 3.95 6.85 -6.84
C HIS A 39 3.33 6.23 -8.08
N PHE A 40 3.80 5.04 -8.47
CA PHE A 40 3.35 4.33 -9.65
C PHE A 40 2.01 3.61 -9.48
N LEU A 41 1.40 3.59 -8.29
CA LEU A 41 0.11 2.95 -8.10
C LEU A 41 -1.01 3.81 -8.68
N LYS A 42 -1.96 3.16 -9.36
CA LYS A 42 -3.19 3.78 -9.83
C LYS A 42 -4.11 4.17 -8.68
N ASP A 43 -4.25 3.29 -7.69
CA ASP A 43 -5.14 3.47 -6.55
C ASP A 43 -4.35 3.44 -5.22
N PRO A 44 -3.54 4.48 -4.92
CA PRO A 44 -2.74 4.53 -3.70
C PRO A 44 -3.63 4.63 -2.45
N ILE A 45 -3.24 3.97 -1.36
CA ILE A 45 -3.89 4.15 -0.07
C ILE A 45 -3.38 5.45 0.56
N VAL A 46 -4.31 6.35 0.87
CA VAL A 46 -4.04 7.57 1.65
C VAL A 46 -4.99 7.61 2.84
N PRO A 47 -4.50 7.80 4.08
CA PRO A 47 -5.35 7.95 5.24
C PRO A 47 -6.20 9.23 5.16
N ILE A 48 -7.47 9.13 5.54
CA ILE A 48 -8.41 10.26 5.61
C ILE A 48 -8.86 10.38 7.07
N HIS A 49 -8.55 11.52 7.71
CA HIS A 49 -8.85 11.75 9.13
C HIS A 49 -8.38 10.60 10.05
N GLY A 50 -7.16 10.10 9.82
CA GLY A 50 -6.58 9.00 10.59
C GLY A 50 -7.12 7.60 10.27
N ASN A 51 -8.02 7.45 9.30
CA ASN A 51 -8.59 6.17 8.90
C ASN A 51 -8.05 5.73 7.55
N ILE A 52 -7.70 4.45 7.42
CA ILE A 52 -7.31 3.83 6.16
C ILE A 52 -8.52 3.12 5.57
N LYS A 53 -8.92 3.51 4.36
CA LYS A 53 -9.95 2.80 3.60
C LYS A 53 -9.33 1.59 2.91
N ILE A 54 -9.94 0.43 3.10
CA ILE A 54 -9.44 -0.83 2.53
C ILE A 54 -9.84 -0.91 1.05
N PRO A 55 -8.91 -1.29 0.15
CA PRO A 55 -9.24 -1.55 -1.25
C PRO A 55 -10.27 -2.69 -1.37
N THR A 56 -11.23 -2.52 -2.28
CA THR A 56 -12.26 -3.55 -2.55
C THR A 56 -12.06 -4.25 -3.90
N ILE A 57 -11.03 -3.85 -4.65
CA ILE A 57 -10.68 -4.51 -5.91
C ILE A 57 -9.94 -5.83 -5.63
N PRO A 58 -10.01 -6.81 -6.55
CA PRO A 58 -9.32 -8.08 -6.39
C PRO A 58 -7.79 -7.92 -6.22
N GLY A 59 -7.18 -8.86 -5.50
CA GLY A 59 -5.74 -8.85 -5.27
C GLY A 59 -5.30 -7.85 -4.19
N MET A 60 -4.15 -7.20 -4.40
CA MET A 60 -3.55 -6.26 -3.44
C MET A 60 -3.72 -4.78 -3.83
N ALA A 61 -4.55 -4.48 -4.84
CA ALA A 61 -4.70 -3.12 -5.37
C ALA A 61 -3.37 -2.44 -5.77
N MET A 62 -2.50 -3.22 -6.43
CA MET A 62 -1.16 -2.80 -6.84
C MET A 62 -1.07 -2.49 -8.34
N ASP A 63 -2.23 -2.24 -9.00
CA ASP A 63 -2.24 -1.89 -10.41
C ASP A 63 -1.40 -0.63 -10.64
N LEU A 64 -0.53 -0.68 -11.66
CA LEU A 64 0.30 0.45 -12.03
C LEU A 64 -0.53 1.46 -12.83
N ASP A 65 -0.20 2.74 -12.65
CA ASP A 65 -0.76 3.85 -13.39
C ASP A 65 0.08 4.11 -14.65
N PRO A 66 -0.41 3.78 -15.86
CA PRO A 66 0.38 3.95 -17.09
C PRO A 66 0.75 5.42 -17.35
N GLU A 67 -0.05 6.38 -16.87
CA GLU A 67 0.21 7.81 -17.08
C GLU A 67 1.42 8.31 -16.28
N LYS A 68 1.81 7.59 -15.22
CA LYS A 68 2.97 7.93 -14.38
C LYS A 68 4.26 7.24 -14.83
N ILE A 69 4.16 6.36 -15.81
CA ILE A 69 5.28 5.57 -16.31
C ILE A 69 5.83 6.23 -17.56
N GLN A 70 7.06 6.73 -17.46
CA GLN A 70 7.74 7.36 -18.60
C GLN A 70 8.40 6.33 -19.52
N LYS A 71 8.85 5.21 -18.95
CA LYS A 71 9.56 4.14 -19.66
C LYS A 71 9.50 2.85 -18.84
N GLU A 72 9.30 1.72 -19.53
CA GLU A 72 9.43 0.37 -18.97
C GLU A 72 10.50 -0.38 -19.75
N GLU A 73 11.32 -1.13 -19.03
CA GLU A 73 12.31 -2.02 -19.64
C GLU A 73 12.26 -3.36 -18.92
N GLU A 74 12.23 -4.45 -19.69
CA GLU A 74 12.32 -5.78 -19.13
C GLU A 74 13.77 -6.05 -18.71
N PHE A 75 13.99 -6.32 -17.42
CA PHE A 75 15.28 -6.76 -16.93
C PHE A 75 15.39 -8.27 -17.04
N LEU A 76 16.09 -8.75 -18.07
CA LEU A 76 16.52 -10.13 -18.14
C LEU A 76 17.92 -10.24 -17.51
N PRO A 77 18.09 -11.00 -16.40
CA PRO A 77 19.41 -11.25 -15.86
C PRO A 77 20.28 -11.96 -16.92
N LYS A 78 21.54 -11.53 -17.05
CA LYS A 78 22.53 -12.16 -17.93
C LYS A 78 22.98 -13.52 -17.39
#